data_AF-A0A1Y3MMP4-F1
#
_entry.id   AF-A0A1Y3MMP4-F1
#
_cell.length_a   1.000
_cell.length_b   1.000
_cell.length_c   1.000
_cell.angle_alpha   90.00
_cell.angle_beta   90.00
_cell.angle_gamma   90.00
#
_symmetry.space_group_name_H-M   'P 1'
#
loop_
_entity.id
_entity.type
_entity.pdbx_description
1 polymer ?
#
loop_
_entity_poly.entity_id
_entity_poly.type
_entity_poly.pdbx_seq_one_letter_code
_entity_poly.pdbx_strand_id
1 'polypeptide(L)'
;MLQNKDDNMEIDNSNSLLELLRSVKYLQEQRVMIYKSFEKSYEAYITKMFSAKDYQVSCNMVTKGFKQIMEEIDSIAKKIEDLGNEDVASLIKKLQTLEREKLKSV
;
A
#
# COMPACT_ATOMS: atom_id res chain seq x y z
N MET A 1 -0.64 52.36 -14.47
CA MET A 1 -0.06 51.41 -13.50
C MET A 1 -0.92 50.16 -13.55
N LEU A 2 -0.43 49.10 -14.21
CA LEU A 2 -1.10 47.81 -14.27
C LEU A 2 -0.60 47.01 -13.06
N GLN A 3 -1.46 46.81 -12.07
CA GLN A 3 -1.19 45.87 -10.98
C GLN A 3 -1.46 44.46 -11.52
N ASN A 4 -0.37 43.72 -11.75
CA ASN A 4 -0.44 42.27 -11.91
C ASN A 4 -0.84 41.68 -10.57
N LYS A 5 -2.04 41.10 -10.51
CA LYS A 5 -2.41 40.15 -9.46
C LYS A 5 -1.73 38.83 -9.81
N ASP A 6 -0.63 38.56 -9.14
CA ASP A 6 -0.10 37.20 -9.06
C ASP A 6 -1.08 36.40 -8.19
N ASP A 7 -2.03 35.74 -8.85
CA ASP A 7 -2.80 34.64 -8.26
C ASP A 7 -1.83 33.51 -7.96
N ASN A 8 -1.31 33.49 -6.72
CA ASN A 8 -0.72 32.31 -6.11
C ASN A 8 -1.81 31.23 -5.98
N MET A 9 -2.08 30.52 -7.08
CA MET A 9 -2.75 29.22 -7.02
C MET A 9 -1.78 28.27 -6.30
N GLU A 10 -2.06 27.98 -5.03
CA GLU A 10 -1.57 26.75 -4.40
C GLU A 10 -2.06 25.59 -5.26
N ILE A 11 -1.17 25.07 -6.12
CA ILE A 11 -1.43 23.83 -6.83
C ILE A 11 -1.43 22.74 -5.76
N ASP A 12 -2.62 22.25 -5.42
CA ASP A 12 -2.80 21.08 -4.56
C ASP A 12 -2.18 19.85 -5.25
N ASN A 13 -0.87 19.70 -5.04
CA ASN A 13 -0.03 18.66 -5.65
C ASN A 13 -0.26 17.27 -5.03
N SER A 14 -1.14 17.16 -4.03
CA SER A 14 -1.45 15.92 -3.31
C SER A 14 -2.06 14.83 -4.21
N ASN A 15 -2.65 15.23 -5.35
CA ASN A 15 -3.19 14.33 -6.37
C ASN A 15 -2.33 14.26 -7.64
N SER A 16 -1.09 14.75 -7.63
CA SER A 16 -0.21 14.55 -8.77
C SER A 16 0.12 13.06 -8.96
N LEU A 17 0.30 12.64 -10.21
CA LEU A 17 0.69 11.26 -10.52
C LEU A 17 1.95 10.82 -9.74
N LEU A 18 2.92 11.73 -9.58
CA LEU A 18 4.15 11.46 -8.86
C LEU A 18 3.91 11.17 -7.37
N GLU A 19 3.06 11.94 -6.70
CA GLU A 19 2.72 11.72 -5.28
C GLU A 19 1.91 10.42 -5.09
N LEU A 20 1.02 10.11 -6.03
CA LEU A 20 0.28 8.84 -6.02
C LEU A 20 1.23 7.64 -6.19
N LEU A 21 2.21 7.73 -7.09
CA LEU A 21 3.23 6.69 -7.26
C LEU A 21 4.17 6.56 -6.05
N ARG A 22 4.54 7.68 -5.41
CA ARG A 22 5.29 7.67 -4.14
C ARG A 22 4.49 6.97 -3.04
N SER A 23 3.18 7.21 -2.99
CA SER A 23 2.28 6.55 -2.04
C SER A 23 2.22 5.04 -2.29
N VAL A 24 2.11 4.60 -3.55
CA VAL A 24 2.17 3.17 -3.90
C VAL A 24 3.50 2.55 -3.46
N LYS A 25 4.63 3.20 -3.74
CA LYS A 25 5.96 2.71 -3.31
C LYS A 25 6.03 2.56 -1.79
N TYR A 26 5.60 3.57 -1.05
CA TYR A 26 5.58 3.52 0.42
C TYR A 26 4.69 2.37 0.94
N LEU A 27 3.51 2.18 0.34
CA LEU A 27 2.61 1.08 0.70
C LEU A 27 3.23 -0.30 0.42
N GLN A 28 4.03 -0.44 -0.64
CA GLN A 28 4.79 -1.67 -0.91
C GLN A 28 5.92 -1.89 0.10
N GLU A 29 6.59 -0.83 0.55
CA GLU A 29 7.59 -0.92 1.63
C GLU A 29 6.94 -1.38 2.95
N GLN A 30 5.76 -0.84 3.28
CA GLN A 30 5.00 -1.27 4.45
C GLN A 30 4.53 -2.72 4.34
N ARG A 31 4.14 -3.17 3.14
CA ARG A 31 3.81 -4.57 2.89
C ARG A 31 4.98 -5.49 3.21
N VAL A 32 6.20 -5.14 2.79
CA VAL A 32 7.42 -5.90 3.11
C VAL A 32 7.66 -5.95 4.62
N MET A 33 7.41 -4.86 5.34
CA MET A 33 7.55 -4.83 6.80
C MET A 33 6.54 -5.74 7.50
N ILE A 34 5.31 -5.81 7.00
CA ILE A 34 4.29 -6.73 7.52
C ILE A 34 4.70 -8.19 7.28
N TYR A 35 5.24 -8.55 6.11
CA TYR A 35 5.77 -9.89 5.86
C TYR A 35 6.87 -10.26 6.87
N LYS A 36 7.83 -9.36 7.09
CA LYS A 36 8.89 -9.58 8.09
C LYS A 36 8.33 -9.71 9.51
N SER A 37 7.29 -8.96 9.84
CA SER A 37 6.62 -9.07 11.14
C SER A 37 5.94 -10.43 11.30
N PHE A 38 5.29 -10.93 10.25
CA PHE A 38 4.67 -12.25 10.24
C PHE A 38 5.71 -13.36 10.45
N GLU A 39 6.82 -13.32 9.71
CA GLU A 39 7.91 -14.30 9.84
C GLU A 39 8.47 -14.34 11.27
N LYS A 40 8.70 -13.17 11.87
CA LYS A 40 9.16 -13.07 13.27
C LYS A 40 8.13 -13.61 14.27
N SER A 41 6.85 -13.32 14.07
CA SER A 41 5.78 -13.87 14.93
C SER A 41 5.68 -15.39 14.80
N TYR A 42 5.90 -15.94 13.61
CA TYR A 42 5.95 -17.38 13.39
C TYR A 42 7.17 -18.01 14.07
N GLU A 43 8.35 -17.40 13.93
CA GLU A 43 9.58 -17.84 14.61
C GLU A 43 9.41 -17.84 16.14
N ALA A 44 8.85 -16.77 16.70
CA ALA A 44 8.55 -16.67 18.13
C ALA A 44 7.57 -17.77 18.59
N TYR A 45 6.60 -18.15 17.74
CA TYR A 45 5.67 -19.23 18.05
C TYR A 45 6.35 -20.61 18.05
N ILE A 46 7.13 -20.95 17.01
CA ILE A 46 7.78 -22.26 16.91
C ILE A 46 8.90 -22.44 17.95
N THR A 47 9.55 -21.34 18.36
CA THR A 47 10.54 -21.32 19.45
C THR A 47 9.92 -21.26 20.84
N LYS A 48 8.57 -21.30 20.93
CA LYS A 48 7.79 -21.26 22.17
C LYS A 48 7.96 -19.97 22.99
N MET A 49 8.42 -18.89 22.39
CA MET A 49 8.38 -17.56 22.99
C MET A 49 6.96 -16.99 23.00
N PHE A 50 6.14 -17.33 22.00
CA PHE A 50 4.72 -16.98 21.91
C PHE A 50 3.82 -18.18 22.20
N SER A 51 2.69 -17.93 22.87
CA SER A 51 1.60 -18.90 22.91
C SER A 51 0.87 -18.95 21.57
N ALA A 52 0.07 -20.00 21.35
CA ALA A 52 -0.81 -20.08 20.17
C ALA A 52 -1.77 -18.89 20.07
N LYS A 53 -2.21 -18.35 21.22
CA LYS A 53 -3.07 -17.16 21.28
C LYS A 53 -2.32 -15.91 20.83
N ASP A 54 -1.08 -15.71 21.26
CA ASP A 54 -0.26 -14.56 20.86
C ASP A 54 0.08 -14.60 19.36
N TYR A 55 0.36 -15.80 18.85
CA TYR A 55 0.55 -16.02 17.42
C TYR A 55 -0.72 -15.71 16.63
N GLN A 56 -1.89 -16.19 17.08
CA GLN A 56 -3.17 -15.90 16.43
C GLN A 56 -3.47 -14.39 16.39
N VAL A 57 -3.19 -13.67 17.47
CA VAL A 57 -3.33 -12.20 17.52
C VAL A 57 -2.42 -11.55 16.48
N SER A 58 -1.17 -12.01 16.37
CA SER A 58 -0.23 -11.53 15.36
C SER A 58 -0.73 -11.77 13.93
N CYS A 59 -1.23 -12.98 13.64
CA CYS A 59 -1.82 -13.32 12.34
C CYS A 59 -2.99 -12.41 11.97
N ASN A 60 -3.86 -12.10 12.93
CA ASN A 60 -4.99 -11.19 12.71
C ASN A 60 -4.52 -9.76 12.40
N MET A 61 -3.51 -9.26 13.12
CA MET A 61 -2.94 -7.92 12.87
C MET A 61 -2.30 -7.85 11.48
N VAL A 62 -1.48 -8.84 11.13
CA VAL A 62 -0.83 -8.98 9.82
C VAL A 62 -1.87 -9.00 8.70
N THR A 63 -2.90 -9.83 8.83
CA THR A 63 -3.98 -9.97 7.83
C THR A 63 -4.72 -8.64 7.64
N LYS A 64 -5.03 -7.94 8.74
CA LYS A 64 -5.68 -6.62 8.67
C LYS A 64 -4.79 -5.61 7.96
N GLY A 65 -3.49 -5.57 8.28
CA GLY A 65 -2.54 -4.66 7.65
C GLY A 65 -2.39 -4.91 6.14
N PHE A 66 -2.30 -6.18 5.72
CA PHE A 66 -2.31 -6.51 4.29
C PHE A 66 -3.59 -6.05 3.58
N LYS A 67 -4.75 -6.28 4.22
CA LYS A 67 -6.04 -5.85 3.65
C LYS A 67 -6.10 -4.33 3.46
N GLN A 68 -5.69 -3.57 4.46
CA GLN A 68 -5.65 -2.10 4.38
C GLN A 68 -4.74 -1.62 3.24
N ILE A 69 -3.53 -2.17 3.14
CA ILE A 69 -2.60 -1.82 2.05
C ILE A 69 -3.20 -2.12 0.67
N MET A 70 -3.86 -3.28 0.50
CA MET A 70 -4.51 -3.62 -0.77
C MET A 70 -5.60 -2.63 -1.13
N GLU A 71 -6.48 -2.30 -0.18
CA GLU A 71 -7.59 -1.35 -0.38
C GLU A 71 -7.08 0.05 -0.73
N GLU A 72 -6.00 0.51 -0.06
CA GLU A 72 -5.39 1.81 -0.34
C GLU A 72 -4.73 1.86 -1.73
N ILE A 73 -4.03 0.80 -2.15
CA ILE A 73 -3.43 0.76 -3.49
C ILE A 73 -4.52 0.68 -4.58
N ASP A 74 -5.60 -0.08 -4.36
CA ASP A 74 -6.74 -0.13 -5.28
C ASP A 74 -7.40 1.26 -5.41
N SER A 75 -7.51 2.01 -4.30
CA SER A 75 -7.98 3.40 -4.31
C SER A 75 -7.06 4.33 -5.11
N ILE A 76 -5.74 4.21 -4.93
CA ILE A 76 -4.76 5.00 -5.69
C ILE A 76 -4.83 4.68 -7.18
N ALA A 77 -4.94 3.40 -7.55
CA ALA A 77 -5.08 3.00 -8.95
C ALA A 77 -6.30 3.66 -9.60
N LYS A 78 -7.43 3.72 -8.88
CA LYS A 78 -8.62 4.42 -9.36
C LYS A 78 -8.39 5.93 -9.52
N LYS A 79 -7.71 6.58 -8.58
CA LYS A 79 -7.37 8.01 -8.71
C LYS A 79 -6.48 8.29 -9.92
N ILE A 80 -5.52 7.41 -10.20
CA ILE A 80 -4.64 7.52 -11.38
C ILE A 80 -5.44 7.35 -12.68
N GLU A 81 -6.42 6.45 -12.70
CA GLU A 81 -7.37 6.29 -13.81
C GLU A 81 -8.23 7.54 -14.00
N ASP A 82 -8.75 8.12 -12.91
CA ASP A 82 -9.53 9.37 -12.95
C ASP A 82 -8.71 10.58 -13.43
N LEU A 83 -7.37 10.51 -13.36
CA LEU A 83 -6.44 11.50 -13.92
C LEU A 83 -6.07 11.25 -15.40
N GLY A 84 -6.67 10.24 -16.05
CA GLY A 84 -6.38 9.88 -17.45
C GLY A 84 -5.05 9.17 -17.66
N ASN A 85 -4.58 8.41 -16.66
CA ASN A 85 -3.33 7.62 -16.73
C ASN A 85 -3.65 6.12 -16.65
N GLU A 86 -4.47 5.62 -17.57
CA GLU A 86 -5.03 4.27 -17.56
C GLU A 86 -3.95 3.18 -17.61
N ASP A 87 -2.88 3.37 -18.38
CA ASP A 87 -1.77 2.43 -18.47
C ASP A 87 -1.07 2.25 -17.12
N VAL A 88 -0.85 3.35 -16.40
CA VAL A 88 -0.22 3.31 -15.07
C VAL A 88 -1.16 2.66 -14.05
N ALA A 89 -2.45 3.00 -14.08
CA ALA A 89 -3.46 2.35 -13.24
C ALA A 89 -3.51 0.83 -13.50
N SER A 90 -3.44 0.42 -14.77
CA SER A 90 -3.40 -1.00 -15.19
C SER A 90 -2.17 -1.72 -14.65
N LEU A 91 -0.99 -1.10 -14.70
CA LEU A 91 0.24 -1.66 -14.10
C LEU A 91 0.11 -1.85 -12.59
N ILE A 92 -0.51 -0.90 -11.87
CA ILE A 92 -0.74 -1.01 -10.43
C ILE A 92 -1.75 -2.13 -10.11
N LYS A 93 -2.84 -2.23 -10.87
CA LYS A 93 -3.81 -3.33 -10.75
C LYS A 93 -3.14 -4.68 -10.99
N LYS A 94 -2.27 -4.79 -12.01
CA LYS A 94 -1.48 -6.00 -12.27
C LYS A 94 -0.55 -6.34 -11.11
N LEU A 95 0.10 -5.35 -10.50
CA LEU A 95 0.92 -5.55 -9.29
C LEU A 95 0.11 -6.15 -8.13
N GLN A 96 -1.13 -5.68 -7.92
CA GLN A 96 -2.02 -6.28 -6.91
C GLN A 96 -2.40 -7.73 -7.23
N THR A 97 -2.68 -8.04 -8.49
CA THR A 97 -2.99 -9.41 -8.92
C THR A 97 -1.82 -10.35 -8.64
N LEU A 98 -0.59 -9.96 -9.03
CA LEU A 98 0.62 -10.75 -8.78
C LEU A 98 0.85 -10.99 -7.28
N GLU A 99 0.55 -10.01 -6.43
CA GLU A 99 0.64 -10.20 -4.98
C GLU A 99 -0.37 -11.23 -4.47
N ARG A 100 -1.63 -11.16 -4.92
CA ARG A 100 -2.67 -12.12 -4.53
C ARG A 100 -2.33 -13.53 -5.00
N GLU A 101 -1.72 -13.67 -6.16
CA GLU A 101 -1.24 -14.96 -6.67
C GLU A 101 -0.11 -15.53 -5.82
N LYS A 102 0.87 -14.70 -5.45
CA LYS A 102 1.97 -15.09 -4.55
C LYS A 102 1.45 -15.68 -3.24
N LEU A 103 0.39 -15.12 -2.67
CA LEU A 103 -0.22 -15.62 -1.42
C LEU A 103 -0.99 -16.93 -1.58
N LYS A 104 -1.43 -17.30 -2.79
CA LYS A 104 -2.16 -18.56 -3.05
C LYS A 104 -1.23 -19.73 -3.31
N SER A 105 0.01 -19.47 -3.68
CA SER A 105 1.03 -20.48 -3.99
C SER A 105 1.88 -20.90 -2.79
N VAL A 106 1.52 -20.43 -1.58
CA VAL A 106 2.12 -20.82 -0.29
C VAL A 106 1.14 -21.73 0.42
#